data_AF-A0A9C9ET25-F1
#
_entry.id   AF-A0A9C9ET25-F1
#
_cell.length_a   1.000
_cell.length_b   1.000
_cell.length_c   1.000
_cell.angle_alpha   90.00
_cell.angle_beta   90.00
_cell.angle_gamma   90.00
#
_symmetry.space_group_name_H-M   'P 1'
#
loop_
_entity.id
_entity.type
_entity.pdbx_description
1 polymer ?
#
loop_
_entity_poly.entity_id
_entity_poly.type
_entity_poly.pdbx_seq_one_letter_code
_entity_poly.pdbx_strand_id
1 'polypeptide(L)' 'MGFLVALLITGIIIVLPFWFIFSKAGFPGALAILMIIPFVNLVMIFYLAFAEWPALRGRNQPTQM' A
#
# COMPACT_ATOMS: atom_id res chain seq x y z
N MET A 1 -24.44 -4.94 -17.85
CA MET A 1 -23.82 -3.60 -17.66
C MET A 1 -23.46 -3.33 -16.20
N GLY A 2 -24.37 -3.49 -15.22
CA GLY A 2 -24.10 -3.12 -13.82
C GLY A 2 -22.98 -3.88 -13.08
N PHE A 3 -22.78 -5.18 -13.37
CA PHE A 3 -21.77 -6.00 -12.69
C PHE A 3 -20.32 -5.53 -12.95
N LEU A 4 -20.00 -5.17 -14.19
CA LEU A 4 -18.67 -4.65 -14.55
C LEU A 4 -18.37 -3.31 -13.87
N VAL A 5 -19.37 -2.45 -13.77
CA VAL A 5 -19.27 -1.16 -13.08
C VAL A 5 -19.04 -1.37 -11.58
N ALA A 6 -19.76 -2.32 -10.96
CA ALA A 6 -19.58 -2.67 -9.56
C ALA A 6 -18.15 -3.19 -9.27
N LEU A 7 -17.62 -4.08 -10.12
CA LEU A 7 -16.24 -4.59 -9.97
C LEU A 7 -15.19 -3.49 -10.06
N LEU A 8 -15.34 -2.54 -11.00
CA LEU A 8 -14.41 -1.41 -11.14
C LEU A 8 -14.45 -0.48 -9.92
N ILE A 9 -15.65 -0.16 -9.43
CA ILE A 9 -15.81 0.70 -8.24
C ILE A 9 -15.19 0.03 -7.00
N THR A 10 -15.47 -1.26 -6.78
CA THR A 10 -14.89 -2.01 -5.66
C THR A 10 -13.36 -2.07 -5.75
N GLY A 11 -12.80 -2.28 -6.95
CA GLY A 11 -11.36 -2.27 -7.16
C GLY A 11 -10.72 -0.93 -6.77
N ILE A 12 -11.33 0.20 -7.18
CA ILE A 12 -10.83 1.55 -6.84
C ILE A 12 -10.91 1.83 -5.34
N ILE A 13 -12.03 1.46 -4.70
CA ILE A 13 -12.23 1.63 -3.25
C ILE A 13 -11.18 0.86 -2.44
N ILE A 14 -10.68 -0.25 -2.95
CA ILE A 14 -9.61 -1.03 -2.31
C ILE A 14 -8.24 -0.43 -2.66
N VAL A 15 -7.95 -0.16 -3.94
CA VAL A 15 -6.61 0.28 -4.38
C VAL A 15 -6.24 1.65 -3.82
N LEU A 16 -7.17 2.60 -3.73
CA LEU A 16 -6.90 3.95 -3.23
C LEU A 16 -6.34 3.97 -1.79
N PRO A 17 -7.00 3.36 -0.77
CA PRO A 17 -6.45 3.34 0.58
C PRO A 17 -5.10 2.64 0.64
N PHE A 18 -4.90 1.53 -0.11
CA PHE A 18 -3.59 0.88 -0.19
C PHE A 18 -2.51 1.80 -0.77
N TRP A 19 -2.82 2.60 -1.80
CA TRP A 19 -1.91 3.60 -2.34
C TRP A 19 -1.47 4.62 -1.28
N PHE A 20 -2.42 5.12 -0.50
CA PHE A 20 -2.12 6.04 0.60
C PHE A 20 -1.25 5.38 1.68
N ILE A 21 -1.51 4.11 2.02
CA ILE A 21 -0.72 3.37 3.00
C ILE A 21 0.73 3.20 2.50
N PHE A 22 0.93 2.74 1.26
CA PHE A 22 2.29 2.58 0.71
C PHE A 22 3.04 3.90 0.66
N SER A 23 2.38 4.97 0.22
CA SER A 23 2.97 6.30 0.21
C SER A 23 3.36 6.79 1.60
N LYS A 24 2.56 6.48 2.64
CA LYS A 24 2.87 6.83 4.04
C LYS A 24 3.97 5.98 4.64
N ALA A 25 4.04 4.71 4.29
CA ALA A 25 5.09 3.81 4.72
C ALA A 25 6.45 4.16 4.07
N GLY A 26 6.45 4.94 2.98
CA GLY A 26 7.66 5.35 2.24
C GLY A 26 8.01 4.40 1.09
N PHE A 27 7.05 3.56 0.68
CA PHE A 27 7.15 2.71 -0.50
C PHE A 27 6.56 3.41 -1.73
N PRO A 28 6.90 2.96 -2.96
CA PRO A 28 6.30 3.49 -4.18
C PRO A 28 4.78 3.24 -4.21
N GLY A 29 3.97 4.29 -4.36
CA GLY A 29 2.50 4.17 -4.45
C GLY A 29 2.02 3.24 -5.56
N ALA A 30 2.81 3.09 -6.64
CA ALA A 30 2.56 2.15 -7.73
C ALA A 30 2.45 0.67 -7.28
N LEU A 31 3.00 0.30 -6.11
CA LEU A 31 2.81 -1.03 -5.53
C LEU A 31 1.34 -1.34 -5.22
N ALA A 32 0.50 -0.32 -5.02
CA ALA A 32 -0.93 -0.51 -4.84
C ALA A 32 -1.62 -1.10 -6.08
N ILE A 33 -1.05 -0.96 -7.28
CA ILE A 33 -1.61 -1.59 -8.49
C ILE A 33 -1.50 -3.12 -8.40
N LEU A 34 -0.46 -3.64 -7.75
CA LEU A 34 -0.29 -5.08 -7.54
C LEU A 34 -1.35 -5.68 -6.61
N MET A 35 -2.03 -4.85 -5.80
CA MET A 35 -3.12 -5.27 -4.92
C MET A 35 -4.37 -5.77 -5.66
N ILE A 36 -4.48 -5.49 -6.97
CA ILE A 36 -5.54 -6.05 -7.82
C ILE A 36 -5.43 -7.59 -7.86
N ILE A 37 -4.23 -8.14 -7.67
CA ILE A 37 -4.01 -9.58 -7.62
C ILE A 37 -4.28 -10.07 -6.17
N PRO A 38 -5.31 -10.91 -5.95
CA PRO A 38 -5.73 -11.29 -4.59
C PRO A 38 -4.64 -12.02 -3.78
N PHE A 39 -3.84 -12.86 -4.43
CA PHE A 39 -2.71 -13.54 -3.78
C PHE A 39 -1.60 -12.57 -3.37
N VAL A 40 -1.32 -11.56 -4.20
CA VAL A 40 -0.30 -10.55 -3.87
C VAL A 40 -0.77 -9.69 -2.71
N ASN A 41 -2.06 -9.39 -2.63
CA ASN A 41 -2.63 -8.65 -1.50
C ASN A 41 -2.38 -9.36 -0.16
N LEU A 42 -2.62 -10.68 -0.08
CA LEU A 42 -2.30 -11.48 1.10
C LEU A 42 -0.82 -11.37 1.49
N VAL A 43 0.10 -11.60 0.55
CA VAL A 43 1.54 -11.51 0.81
C VAL A 43 1.96 -10.10 1.21
N MET A 44 1.41 -9.08 0.55
CA MET A 44 1.68 -7.68 0.83
C MET A 44 1.23 -7.26 2.22
N ILE A 45 0.11 -7.77 2.75
CA ILE A 45 -0.33 -7.48 4.12
C ILE A 45 0.70 -8.00 5.12
N PHE A 46 1.19 -9.23 4.93
CA PHE A 46 2.27 -9.77 5.77
C PHE A 46 3.56 -8.96 5.61
N TYR A 47 3.93 -8.62 4.38
CA TYR A 47 5.09 -7.79 4.10
C TYR A 47 4.98 -6.44 4.80
N LEU A 48 3.86 -5.72 4.69
CA LEU A 48 3.67 -4.42 5.31
C LEU A 48 3.70 -4.47 6.84
N ALA A 49 3.26 -5.58 7.44
CA ALA A 49 3.27 -5.80 8.88
C ALA A 49 4.69 -6.05 9.44
N PHE A 50 5.54 -6.76 8.69
CA PHE A 50 6.88 -7.13 9.14
C PHE A 50 8.02 -6.29 8.54
N ALA A 51 7.78 -5.61 7.42
CA ALA A 51 8.79 -4.79 6.77
C ALA A 51 9.03 -3.50 7.56
N GLU A 52 10.28 -3.07 7.61
CA GLU A 52 10.61 -1.74 8.08
C GLU A 52 10.05 -0.70 7.11
N TRP A 53 9.35 0.30 7.64
CA TRP A 53 8.79 1.37 6.83
C TRP A 53 9.88 2.42 6.53
N PRO A 54 10.29 2.64 5.26
CA PRO A 54 11.31 3.63 4.93
C PRO A 54 11.02 5.03 5.47
N ALA A 55 9.74 5.42 5.55
CA ALA A 55 9.32 6.71 6.10
C ALA A 55 9.69 6.91 7.59
N LEU A 56 9.98 5.84 8.33
CA LEU A 56 10.40 5.91 9.73
C LEU A 56 11.92 6.05 9.90
N ARG A 57 12.72 5.71 8.88
CA ARG A 57 14.19 5.74 8.97
C ARG A 57 14.76 7.14 9.23
N GLY A 58 14.07 8.20 8.80
CA GLY A 58 14.49 9.59 9.02
C GLY A 58 14.20 10.14 10.42
N ARG A 59 13.39 9.47 11.25
CA ARG A 59 13.04 9.94 12.60
C ARG A 59 14.02 9.50 13.71
N ASN A 60 14.93 8.59 13.39
CA ASN A 60 15.92 8.06 14.33
C ASN A 60 17.31 8.66 14.17
N GLN A 61 17.49 9.71 13.35
CA GLN A 61 18.70 10.52 13.45
C GLN A 61 18.57 11.34 14.74
N PRO A 62 19.35 11.04 15.80
CA PRO A 62 19.50 11.98 16.89
C PRO A 62 20.07 13.22 16.22
N THR A 63 19.37 14.33 16.35
CA THR A 63 19.85 15.65 15.93
C THR A 63 21.33 15.73 16.25
N GLN A 64 22.12 15.94 15.19
CA GLN A 64 23.55 16.23 15.21
C GLN A 64 23.86 17.05 16.47
N MET A 65 24.66 16.47 17.38
CA MET A 65 25.31 17.20 18.46
C MET A 65 26.37 18.14 17.87
#